data_AF-A0A3C1T4I4-F1
#
_entry.id   AF-A0A3C1T4I4-F1
#
_cell.length_a   1.000
_cell.length_b   1.000
_cell.length_c   1.000
_cell.angle_alpha   90.00
_cell.angle_beta   90.00
_cell.angle_gamma   90.00
#
_symmetry.space_group_name_H-M   'P 1'
#
loop_
_entity.id
_entity.type
_entity.pdbx_description
1 polymer ?
#
loop_
_entity_poly.entity_id
_entity_poly.type
_entity_poly.pdbx_seq_one_letter_code
_entity_poly.pdbx_strand_id
1 'polypeptide(L)'
;MKKNAILIVIAAGMLMLHSCSKSIDEQNMHYPMINPVRPDANAGTWKPILLTAANEFACPAPIATTSPDYVIQLNEIKSFQNQISGDERRLVEYWGAGAVLRWNEIMRELVALHNLPPYQNADGTYPVPSANNPLAYPTFPFANPPYAARAYAYLSASQYDALVACYYYKQLYNRAAPFTVDPTGIQTLLPKSTLPSYPSEDAVVMGVSVEMLKLLFPGDQDYINQRAEEHKRARII
;
A
#
# COMPACT_ATOMS: atom_id res chain seq x y z
N MET A 1 49.80 11.71 29.35
CA MET A 1 48.43 11.79 29.93
C MET A 1 47.55 12.84 29.24
N LYS A 2 47.97 14.11 29.09
CA LYS A 2 47.13 15.17 28.46
C LYS A 2 46.70 14.90 27.00
N LYS A 3 47.57 14.31 26.16
CA LYS A 3 47.24 13.96 24.76
C LYS A 3 46.15 12.88 24.63
N ASN A 4 46.17 11.88 25.50
CA ASN A 4 45.18 10.79 25.50
C ASN A 4 43.82 11.28 26.03
N ALA A 5 43.81 12.22 26.97
CA ALA A 5 42.58 12.86 27.44
C ALA A 5 41.91 13.69 26.33
N ILE A 6 42.68 14.41 25.51
CA ILE A 6 42.15 15.18 24.37
C ILE A 6 41.55 14.25 23.30
N LEU A 7 42.21 13.13 22.98
CA LEU A 7 41.68 12.13 22.03
C LEU A 7 40.38 11.49 22.52
N ILE A 8 40.26 11.20 23.81
CA ILE A 8 39.03 10.64 24.41
C ILE A 8 37.89 11.67 24.36
N VAL A 9 38.17 12.95 24.64
CA VAL A 9 37.15 14.02 24.57
C VAL A 9 36.70 14.27 23.13
N ILE A 10 37.60 14.20 22.14
CA ILE A 10 37.26 14.33 20.73
C ILE A 10 36.42 13.12 20.25
N ALA A 11 36.79 11.90 20.63
CA ALA A 11 36.04 10.70 20.29
C ALA A 11 34.64 10.69 20.94
N ALA A 12 34.53 11.10 22.21
CA ALA A 12 33.25 11.27 22.91
C ALA A 12 32.40 12.38 22.28
N GLY A 13 33.02 13.47 21.83
CA GLY A 13 32.34 14.56 21.10
C GLY A 13 31.80 14.12 19.73
N MET A 14 32.53 13.27 18.99
CA MET A 14 32.05 12.73 17.71
C MET A 14 30.89 11.74 17.88
N LEU A 15 30.88 10.95 18.95
CA LEU A 15 29.77 10.06 19.31
C LEU A 15 28.50 10.83 19.68
N MET A 16 28.62 12.02 20.29
CA MET A 16 27.49 12.87 20.67
C MET A 16 26.83 13.58 19.48
N LEU A 17 27.50 13.68 18.33
CA LEU A 17 26.97 14.31 17.11
C LEU A 17 26.19 13.34 16.20
N HIS A 18 26.16 12.04 16.50
CA HIS A 18 25.46 11.01 15.70
C HIS A 18 24.09 10.60 16.28
N SER A 19 23.64 11.18 17.38
CA SER A 19 22.47 10.68 18.12
C SER A 19 21.11 11.22 17.68
N CYS A 20 21.04 12.10 16.68
CA CYS A 20 19.76 12.58 16.15
C CYS A 20 19.46 11.92 14.80
N SER A 21 18.81 10.76 14.81
CA SER A 21 18.15 10.31 13.59
C SER A 21 16.94 11.22 13.36
N LYS A 22 16.80 11.76 12.14
CA LYS A 22 15.56 12.44 11.72
C LYS A 22 14.47 11.43 11.32
N SER A 23 14.69 10.14 11.60
CA SER A 23 13.74 9.08 11.27
C SER A 23 12.59 9.15 12.27
N ILE A 24 11.39 9.37 11.76
CA ILE A 24 10.16 9.19 12.53
C ILE A 24 9.96 7.68 12.70
N ASP A 25 9.90 7.23 13.94
CA ASP A 25 9.65 5.83 14.29
C ASP A 25 8.29 5.74 15.01
N GLU A 26 7.31 5.18 14.32
CA GLU A 26 5.93 5.09 14.80
C GLU A 26 5.53 3.64 15.04
N GLN A 27 4.62 3.41 16.00
CA GLN A 27 4.19 2.06 16.38
C GLN A 27 3.58 1.27 15.22
N ASN A 28 2.89 1.93 14.30
CA ASN A 28 2.30 1.30 13.12
C ASN A 28 3.35 0.77 12.13
N MET A 29 4.57 1.30 12.14
CA MET A 29 5.66 0.80 11.27
C MET A 29 6.12 -0.59 11.69
N HIS A 30 5.86 -0.98 12.93
CA HIS A 30 6.29 -2.27 13.52
C HIS A 30 5.18 -3.31 13.60
N TYR A 31 4.04 -3.09 12.93
CA TYR A 31 3.00 -4.12 12.87
C TYR A 31 3.54 -5.39 12.22
N PRO A 32 3.24 -6.58 12.81
CA PRO A 32 3.73 -7.84 12.28
C PRO A 32 3.13 -8.10 10.90
N MET A 33 3.85 -8.84 10.07
CA MET A 33 3.32 -9.31 8.80
C MET A 33 2.06 -10.13 9.01
N ILE A 34 1.05 -9.92 8.17
CA ILE A 34 -0.20 -10.65 8.24
C ILE A 34 0.02 -12.11 7.88
N ASN A 35 -0.30 -13.00 8.82
CA ASN A 35 -0.36 -14.43 8.58
C ASN A 35 -1.81 -14.90 8.74
N PRO A 36 -2.58 -15.03 7.64
CA PRO A 36 -4.00 -15.33 7.72
C PRO A 36 -4.27 -16.67 8.40
N VAL A 37 -5.09 -16.66 9.45
CA VAL A 37 -5.55 -17.89 10.12
C VAL A 37 -6.61 -18.64 9.31
N ARG A 38 -7.25 -17.97 8.35
CA ARG A 38 -8.21 -18.54 7.41
C ARG A 38 -7.93 -17.99 6.02
N PRO A 39 -7.90 -18.84 4.98
CA PRO A 39 -7.63 -18.40 3.62
C PRO A 39 -8.87 -17.87 2.90
N ASP A 40 -10.08 -18.09 3.45
CA ASP A 40 -11.35 -17.69 2.83
C ASP A 40 -11.43 -18.02 1.34
N ALA A 41 -10.98 -19.22 0.96
CA ALA A 41 -10.78 -19.62 -0.43
C ALA A 41 -12.05 -19.50 -1.29
N ASN A 42 -13.24 -19.42 -0.68
CA ASN A 42 -14.54 -19.22 -1.32
C ASN A 42 -14.99 -17.74 -1.42
N ALA A 43 -14.17 -16.76 -1.07
CA ALA A 43 -14.57 -15.35 -1.02
C ALA A 43 -15.06 -14.78 -2.38
N GLY A 44 -14.69 -15.42 -3.50
CA GLY A 44 -15.23 -15.08 -4.82
C GLY A 44 -16.73 -15.30 -5.00
N THR A 45 -17.37 -16.00 -4.06
CA THR A 45 -18.83 -16.25 -4.03
C THR A 45 -19.59 -15.30 -3.11
N TRP A 46 -18.88 -14.42 -2.40
CA TRP A 46 -19.51 -13.47 -1.49
C TRP A 46 -20.29 -12.41 -2.27
N LYS A 47 -21.29 -11.81 -1.61
CA LYS A 47 -22.14 -10.79 -2.22
C LYS A 47 -21.39 -9.45 -2.25
N PRO A 48 -21.13 -8.86 -3.43
CA PRO A 48 -20.52 -7.53 -3.51
C PRO A 48 -21.47 -6.43 -3.00
N ILE A 49 -20.91 -5.27 -2.70
CA ILE A 49 -21.61 -4.06 -2.22
C ILE A 49 -21.97 -3.13 -3.39
N LEU A 50 -21.01 -2.89 -4.29
CA LEU A 50 -21.06 -1.94 -5.41
C LEU A 50 -21.22 -2.66 -6.75
N LEU A 51 -20.46 -3.74 -6.96
CA LEU A 51 -20.51 -4.56 -8.17
C LEU A 51 -21.82 -5.35 -8.22
N THR A 52 -22.32 -5.52 -9.43
CA THR A 52 -23.46 -6.38 -9.76
C THR A 52 -23.08 -7.87 -9.67
N ALA A 53 -21.83 -8.21 -9.97
CA ALA A 53 -21.26 -9.56 -9.83
C ALA A 53 -19.73 -9.52 -9.69
N ALA A 54 -19.14 -10.59 -9.14
CA ALA A 54 -17.69 -10.71 -8.96
C ALA A 54 -16.89 -10.67 -10.28
N ASN A 55 -17.53 -10.96 -11.41
CA ASN A 55 -16.95 -10.96 -12.76
C ASN A 55 -17.47 -9.82 -13.64
N GLU A 56 -17.99 -8.74 -13.05
CA GLU A 56 -18.46 -7.56 -13.79
C GLU A 56 -17.35 -6.97 -14.69
N PHE A 57 -16.12 -6.95 -14.18
CA PHE A 57 -14.94 -6.53 -14.95
C PHE A 57 -14.11 -7.74 -15.37
N ALA A 58 -13.81 -7.85 -16.66
CA ALA A 58 -13.01 -8.93 -17.20
C ALA A 58 -11.55 -8.86 -16.71
N CYS A 59 -11.06 -9.96 -16.15
CA CYS A 59 -9.65 -10.21 -15.89
C CYS A 59 -9.10 -11.11 -16.99
N PRO A 60 -8.01 -10.76 -17.69
CA PRO A 60 -7.39 -11.65 -18.69
C PRO A 60 -6.88 -12.96 -18.06
N ALA A 61 -6.86 -14.04 -18.83
CA ALA A 61 -6.21 -15.27 -18.37
C ALA A 61 -4.69 -15.06 -18.22
N PRO A 62 -4.04 -15.62 -17.18
CA PRO A 62 -2.60 -15.53 -17.03
C PRO A 62 -1.89 -16.37 -18.09
N ILE A 63 -0.66 -15.97 -18.44
CA ILE A 63 0.23 -16.82 -19.25
C ILE A 63 0.54 -18.13 -18.52
N ALA A 64 0.76 -19.20 -19.28
CA ALA A 64 1.13 -20.51 -18.73
C ALA A 64 2.47 -20.44 -17.99
N THR A 65 2.59 -21.16 -16.87
CA THR A 65 3.83 -21.20 -16.08
C THR A 65 4.99 -21.93 -16.77
N THR A 66 4.74 -22.55 -17.93
CA THR A 66 5.73 -23.21 -18.77
C THR A 66 6.20 -22.33 -19.93
N SER A 67 5.64 -21.12 -20.11
CA SER A 67 6.01 -20.25 -21.22
C SER A 67 7.39 -19.61 -21.01
N PRO A 68 8.13 -19.29 -22.09
CA PRO A 68 9.38 -18.54 -21.99
C PRO A 68 9.20 -17.19 -21.28
N ASP A 69 8.08 -16.50 -21.52
CA ASP A 69 7.77 -15.22 -20.87
C ASP A 69 7.61 -15.36 -19.36
N TYR A 70 7.05 -16.48 -18.88
CA TYR A 70 6.96 -16.72 -17.44
C TYR A 70 8.32 -16.97 -16.81
N VAL A 71 9.22 -17.67 -17.52
CA VAL A 71 10.61 -17.85 -17.06
C VAL A 71 11.33 -16.51 -16.93
N ILE A 72 11.07 -15.57 -17.84
CA ILE A 72 11.58 -14.19 -17.75
C ILE A 72 11.04 -13.50 -16.49
N GLN A 73 9.73 -13.60 -16.21
CA GLN A 73 9.13 -13.03 -14.99
C GLN A 73 9.75 -13.61 -13.71
N LEU A 74 10.03 -14.91 -13.67
CA LEU A 74 10.71 -15.53 -12.52
C LEU A 74 12.14 -15.01 -12.35
N ASN A 75 12.88 -14.84 -13.45
CA ASN A 75 14.24 -14.32 -13.40
C ASN A 75 14.28 -12.84 -12.97
N GLU A 76 13.27 -12.06 -13.31
CA GLU A 76 13.10 -10.69 -12.82
C GLU A 76 12.95 -10.65 -11.30
N ILE A 77 12.08 -11.51 -10.73
CA ILE A 77 11.92 -11.63 -9.27
C ILE A 77 13.26 -11.99 -8.60
N LYS A 78 13.98 -12.99 -9.13
CA LYS A 78 15.30 -13.39 -8.61
C LYS A 78 16.31 -12.25 -8.65
N SER A 79 16.31 -11.47 -9.74
CA SER A 79 17.18 -10.31 -9.89
C SER A 79 16.92 -9.28 -8.79
N PHE A 80 15.65 -8.99 -8.50
CA PHE A 80 15.28 -8.10 -7.40
C PHE A 80 15.68 -8.66 -6.02
N GLN A 81 15.46 -9.95 -5.78
CA GLN A 81 15.81 -10.59 -4.51
C GLN A 81 17.33 -10.61 -4.25
N ASN A 82 18.13 -10.86 -5.28
CA ASN A 82 19.59 -10.86 -5.17
C ASN A 82 20.18 -9.48 -4.84
N GLN A 83 19.47 -8.41 -5.20
CA GLN A 83 19.91 -7.02 -5.02
C GLN A 83 19.09 -6.25 -3.98
N ILE A 84 18.33 -6.97 -3.14
CA ILE A 84 17.43 -6.33 -2.18
C ILE A 84 18.20 -5.46 -1.17
N SER A 85 17.89 -4.18 -1.17
CA SER A 85 18.42 -3.18 -0.25
C SER A 85 17.76 -3.26 1.13
N GLY A 86 18.38 -2.61 2.13
CA GLY A 86 17.76 -2.48 3.46
C GLY A 86 16.44 -1.71 3.44
N ASP A 87 16.29 -0.77 2.50
CA ASP A 87 15.09 0.05 2.35
C ASP A 87 13.94 -0.78 1.78
N GLU A 88 14.24 -1.62 0.79
CA GLU A 88 13.27 -2.55 0.22
C GLU A 88 12.83 -3.62 1.21
N ARG A 89 13.72 -4.11 2.08
CA ARG A 89 13.32 -5.00 3.18
C ARG A 89 12.30 -4.32 4.10
N ARG A 90 12.52 -3.04 4.43
CA ARG A 90 11.55 -2.26 5.22
C ARG A 90 10.24 -2.04 4.47
N LEU A 91 10.25 -1.89 3.14
CA LEU A 91 9.02 -1.86 2.36
C LEU A 91 8.26 -3.18 2.44
N VAL A 92 8.94 -4.32 2.32
CA VAL A 92 8.33 -5.66 2.48
C VAL A 92 7.74 -5.83 3.88
N GLU A 93 8.45 -5.39 4.92
CA GLU A 93 7.95 -5.42 6.31
C GLU A 93 6.72 -4.51 6.48
N TYR A 94 6.80 -3.27 6.00
CA TYR A 94 5.73 -2.28 6.09
C TYR A 94 4.46 -2.77 5.37
N TRP A 95 4.56 -3.11 4.08
CA TRP A 95 3.41 -3.58 3.29
C TRP A 95 2.97 -5.00 3.66
N GLY A 96 3.87 -5.80 4.23
CA GLY A 96 3.59 -7.13 4.74
C GLY A 96 2.57 -7.15 5.89
N ALA A 97 2.37 -6.04 6.60
CA ALA A 97 1.29 -5.90 7.59
C ALA A 97 -0.13 -6.00 6.97
N GLY A 98 -0.25 -5.82 5.65
CA GLY A 98 -1.47 -6.01 4.87
C GLY A 98 -1.91 -4.76 4.11
N ALA A 99 -2.16 -4.91 2.81
CA ALA A 99 -2.53 -3.80 1.92
C ALA A 99 -3.77 -3.03 2.40
N VAL A 100 -4.84 -3.73 2.82
CA VAL A 100 -6.08 -3.09 3.31
C VAL A 100 -5.77 -2.20 4.51
N LEU A 101 -4.97 -2.67 5.46
CA LEU A 101 -4.56 -1.89 6.62
C LEU A 101 -3.81 -0.63 6.18
N ARG A 102 -2.77 -0.78 5.35
CA ARG A 102 -1.92 0.35 4.95
C ARG A 102 -2.64 1.41 4.13
N TRP A 103 -3.49 1.02 3.19
CA TRP A 103 -4.28 1.98 2.42
C TRP A 103 -5.33 2.71 3.27
N ASN A 104 -5.89 2.05 4.29
CA ASN A 104 -6.76 2.72 5.26
C ASN A 104 -5.99 3.66 6.18
N GLU A 105 -4.76 3.35 6.56
CA GLU A 105 -3.89 4.27 7.30
C GLU A 105 -3.55 5.52 6.48
N ILE A 106 -3.14 5.35 5.22
CA ILE A 106 -2.86 6.46 4.29
C ILE A 106 -4.10 7.33 4.09
N MET A 107 -5.28 6.72 3.92
CA MET A 107 -6.55 7.43 3.86
C MET A 107 -6.83 8.25 5.13
N ARG A 108 -6.55 7.70 6.32
CA ARG A 108 -6.72 8.42 7.60
C ARG A 108 -5.73 9.55 7.75
N GLU A 109 -4.50 9.39 7.27
CA GLU A 109 -3.47 10.44 7.24
C GLU A 109 -3.94 11.61 6.37
N LEU A 110 -4.41 11.34 5.15
CA LEU A 110 -4.95 12.38 4.25
C LEU A 110 -6.18 13.07 4.84
N VAL A 111 -7.11 12.33 5.45
CA VAL A 111 -8.24 12.93 6.16
C VAL A 111 -7.77 13.85 7.28
N ALA A 112 -6.80 13.42 8.10
CA ALA A 112 -6.28 14.23 9.19
C ALA A 112 -5.59 15.50 8.68
N LEU A 113 -4.78 15.38 7.63
CA LEU A 113 -4.08 16.49 6.99
C LEU A 113 -5.06 17.56 6.46
N HIS A 114 -6.18 17.12 5.88
CA HIS A 114 -7.16 17.98 5.22
C HIS A 114 -8.37 18.34 6.09
N ASN A 115 -8.40 17.95 7.36
CA ASN A 115 -9.45 18.36 8.31
C ASN A 115 -9.18 19.77 8.85
N LEU A 116 -8.95 20.72 7.95
CA LEU A 116 -8.66 22.12 8.26
C LEU A 116 -9.80 22.99 7.73
N PRO A 117 -10.55 23.69 8.62
CA PRO A 117 -11.59 24.59 8.16
C PRO A 117 -10.99 25.76 7.39
N PRO A 118 -11.65 26.23 6.32
CA PRO A 118 -11.27 27.45 5.63
C PRO A 118 -11.22 28.65 6.57
N TYR A 119 -10.35 29.61 6.29
CA TYR A 119 -10.31 30.90 6.96
C TYR A 119 -11.51 31.73 6.49
N GLN A 120 -12.11 32.48 7.40
CA GLN A 120 -13.27 33.31 7.13
C GLN A 120 -12.94 34.48 6.19
N ASN A 121 -13.91 34.85 5.35
CA ASN A 121 -13.87 36.06 4.55
C ASN A 121 -13.94 37.31 5.45
N ALA A 122 -13.61 38.48 4.89
CA ALA A 122 -13.65 39.75 5.62
C ALA A 122 -15.06 40.13 6.12
N ASP A 123 -16.11 39.60 5.48
CA ASP A 123 -17.52 39.76 5.87
C ASP A 123 -18.00 38.76 6.94
N GLY A 124 -17.12 37.88 7.42
CA GLY A 124 -17.41 36.85 8.42
C GLY A 124 -18.02 35.56 7.86
N THR A 125 -18.20 35.43 6.54
CA THR A 125 -18.66 34.18 5.92
C THR A 125 -17.52 33.18 5.75
N TYR A 126 -17.81 31.87 5.75
CA TYR A 126 -16.81 30.83 5.47
C TYR A 126 -16.90 30.37 4.01
N PRO A 127 -15.80 30.43 3.24
CA PRO A 127 -15.77 29.91 1.88
C PRO A 127 -15.85 28.37 1.89
N VAL A 128 -16.33 27.79 0.80
CA VAL A 128 -16.47 26.33 0.64
C VAL A 128 -15.50 25.84 -0.45
N PRO A 129 -14.70 24.78 -0.20
CA PRO A 129 -13.83 24.20 -1.22
C PRO A 129 -14.62 23.71 -2.44
N SER A 130 -14.01 23.84 -3.62
CA SER A 130 -14.62 23.39 -4.87
C SER A 130 -13.89 22.18 -5.42
N ALA A 131 -14.61 21.06 -5.59
CA ALA A 131 -14.06 19.88 -6.27
C ALA A 131 -13.69 20.17 -7.74
N ASN A 132 -14.30 21.18 -8.36
CA ASN A 132 -13.99 21.59 -9.74
C ASN A 132 -12.71 22.44 -9.84
N ASN A 133 -12.20 22.96 -8.72
CA ASN A 133 -10.93 23.69 -8.67
C ASN A 133 -10.19 23.36 -7.36
N PRO A 134 -9.70 22.13 -7.24
CA PRO A 134 -9.31 21.58 -5.95
C PRO A 134 -8.06 22.21 -5.33
N LEU A 135 -7.21 22.84 -6.15
CA LEU A 135 -5.97 23.47 -5.70
C LEU A 135 -6.15 24.95 -5.34
N ALA A 136 -7.29 25.56 -5.68
CA ALA A 136 -7.58 26.93 -5.31
C ALA A 136 -8.03 27.02 -3.85
N TYR A 137 -7.66 28.11 -3.16
CA TYR A 137 -8.07 28.31 -1.78
C TYR A 137 -9.58 28.61 -1.67
N PRO A 138 -10.30 28.00 -0.71
CA PRO A 138 -9.84 26.93 0.18
C PRO A 138 -9.69 25.60 -0.57
N THR A 139 -8.57 24.90 -0.33
CA THR A 139 -8.21 23.67 -1.02
C THR A 139 -9.21 22.55 -0.75
N PHE A 140 -9.48 21.73 -1.76
CA PHE A 140 -10.36 20.58 -1.64
C PHE A 140 -9.55 19.30 -1.34
N PRO A 141 -10.02 18.44 -0.42
CA PRO A 141 -11.24 18.59 0.37
C PRO A 141 -11.03 19.37 1.68
N PHE A 142 -12.10 19.91 2.25
CA PHE A 142 -12.18 20.08 3.71
C PHE A 142 -12.71 18.76 4.29
N ALA A 143 -11.83 17.93 4.84
CA ALA A 143 -12.12 16.58 5.30
C ALA A 143 -12.84 16.54 6.66
N ASN A 144 -13.97 17.25 6.74
CA ASN A 144 -14.84 17.28 7.91
C ASN A 144 -15.44 15.89 8.22
N PRO A 145 -16.07 15.68 9.40
CA PRO A 145 -16.57 14.36 9.79
C PRO A 145 -17.54 13.70 8.77
N PRO A 146 -18.50 14.42 8.14
CA PRO A 146 -19.31 13.86 7.06
C PRO A 146 -18.50 13.43 5.82
N TYR A 147 -17.49 14.21 5.41
CA TYR A 147 -16.61 13.88 4.30
C TYR A 147 -15.80 12.61 4.62
N ALA A 148 -15.14 12.60 5.78
CA ALA A 148 -14.34 11.48 6.25
C ALA A 148 -15.15 10.18 6.32
N ALA A 149 -16.36 10.22 6.87
CA ALA A 149 -17.25 9.05 6.94
C ALA A 149 -17.57 8.49 5.55
N ARG A 150 -17.84 9.35 4.56
CA ARG A 150 -18.09 8.91 3.17
C ARG A 150 -16.82 8.36 2.51
N ALA A 151 -15.69 9.04 2.70
CA ALA A 151 -14.40 8.62 2.15
C ALA A 151 -14.02 7.21 2.63
N TYR A 152 -14.15 6.94 3.93
CA TYR A 152 -13.88 5.62 4.52
C TYR A 152 -14.84 4.56 4.00
N ALA A 153 -16.13 4.88 3.88
CA ALA A 153 -17.14 3.97 3.34
C ALA A 153 -16.85 3.60 1.89
N TYR A 154 -16.53 4.58 1.04
CA TYR A 154 -16.20 4.33 -0.37
C TYR A 154 -14.94 3.50 -0.52
N LEU A 155 -13.85 3.84 0.18
CA LEU A 155 -12.62 3.06 0.12
C LEU A 155 -12.87 1.60 0.56
N SER A 156 -13.54 1.43 1.70
CA SER A 156 -13.79 0.09 2.27
C SER A 156 -14.67 -0.76 1.36
N ALA A 157 -15.75 -0.19 0.80
CA ALA A 157 -16.63 -0.90 -0.13
C ALA A 157 -15.90 -1.27 -1.43
N SER A 158 -15.10 -0.36 -1.99
CA SER A 158 -14.31 -0.62 -3.20
C SER A 158 -13.26 -1.69 -2.99
N GLN A 159 -12.53 -1.67 -1.87
CA GLN A 159 -11.55 -2.71 -1.52
C GLN A 159 -12.20 -4.08 -1.33
N TYR A 160 -13.35 -4.13 -0.64
CA TYR A 160 -14.10 -5.36 -0.42
C TYR A 160 -14.50 -6.01 -1.76
N ASP A 161 -15.15 -5.25 -2.64
CA ASP A 161 -15.60 -5.75 -3.93
C ASP A 161 -14.45 -6.17 -4.85
N ALA A 162 -13.36 -5.40 -4.84
CA ALA A 162 -12.15 -5.74 -5.58
C ALA A 162 -11.57 -7.09 -5.13
N LEU A 163 -11.59 -7.37 -3.82
CA LEU A 163 -11.14 -8.65 -3.26
C LEU A 163 -12.11 -9.77 -3.62
N VAL A 164 -13.43 -9.55 -3.58
CA VAL A 164 -14.41 -10.55 -4.05
C VAL A 164 -14.15 -10.92 -5.52
N ALA A 165 -13.98 -9.92 -6.39
CA ALA A 165 -13.64 -10.15 -7.80
C ALA A 165 -12.28 -10.88 -7.97
N CYS A 166 -11.27 -10.49 -7.20
CA CYS A 166 -9.96 -11.13 -7.20
C CYS A 166 -10.04 -12.62 -6.85
N TYR A 167 -10.78 -12.96 -5.79
CA TYR A 167 -10.94 -14.35 -5.37
C TYR A 167 -11.74 -15.19 -6.36
N TYR A 168 -12.73 -14.59 -7.05
CA TYR A 168 -13.42 -15.25 -8.16
C TYR A 168 -12.42 -15.65 -9.25
N TYR A 169 -11.56 -14.72 -9.69
CA TYR A 169 -10.57 -15.00 -10.74
C TYR A 169 -9.44 -15.92 -10.29
N LYS A 170 -9.06 -15.89 -9.00
CA LYS A 170 -8.12 -16.87 -8.42
C LYS A 170 -8.64 -18.29 -8.55
N GLN A 171 -9.90 -18.52 -8.22
CA GLN A 171 -10.53 -19.82 -8.39
C GLN A 171 -10.60 -20.22 -9.87
N LEU A 172 -10.97 -19.29 -10.75
CA LEU A 172 -11.11 -19.54 -12.18
C LEU A 172 -9.78 -19.96 -12.82
N TYR A 173 -8.69 -19.26 -12.51
CA TYR A 173 -7.40 -19.49 -13.17
C TYR A 173 -6.46 -20.42 -12.42
N ASN A 174 -6.63 -20.56 -11.10
CA ASN A 174 -5.89 -21.48 -10.24
C ASN A 174 -4.37 -21.50 -10.50
N ARG A 175 -3.78 -20.32 -10.73
CA ARG A 175 -2.35 -20.20 -11.08
C ARG A 175 -1.48 -20.51 -9.87
N ALA A 176 -0.50 -21.40 -10.03
CA ALA A 176 0.50 -21.68 -9.00
C ALA A 176 1.32 -20.42 -8.65
N ALA A 177 1.76 -20.32 -7.40
CA ALA A 177 2.63 -19.22 -6.97
C ALA A 177 4.07 -19.37 -7.50
N PRO A 178 4.81 -18.26 -7.71
CA PRO A 178 6.20 -18.30 -8.17
C PRO A 178 7.10 -19.23 -7.34
N PHE A 179 6.99 -19.18 -6.00
CA PHE A 179 7.75 -20.04 -5.10
C PHE A 179 7.34 -21.52 -5.14
N THR A 180 6.20 -21.86 -5.72
CA THR A 180 5.80 -23.25 -5.99
C THR A 180 6.38 -23.74 -7.30
N VAL A 181 6.46 -22.86 -8.32
CA VAL A 181 6.99 -23.22 -9.64
C VAL A 181 8.52 -23.32 -9.61
N ASP A 182 9.21 -22.42 -8.89
CA ASP A 182 10.66 -22.47 -8.70
C ASP A 182 11.02 -22.36 -7.19
N PRO A 183 10.89 -23.47 -6.45
CA PRO A 183 11.11 -23.49 -5.01
C PRO A 183 12.57 -23.31 -4.60
N THR A 184 13.51 -23.50 -5.52
CA THR A 184 14.95 -23.36 -5.27
C THR A 184 15.49 -21.98 -5.60
N GLY A 185 14.87 -21.29 -6.56
CA GLY A 185 15.32 -19.99 -7.05
C GLY A 185 14.56 -18.80 -6.46
N ILE A 186 13.31 -18.97 -6.01
CA ILE A 186 12.48 -17.89 -5.46
C ILE A 186 12.41 -18.00 -3.93
N GLN A 187 12.84 -16.95 -3.21
CA GLN A 187 12.66 -16.86 -1.77
C GLN A 187 11.37 -16.10 -1.43
N THR A 188 10.43 -16.70 -0.70
CA THR A 188 9.26 -15.94 -0.21
C THR A 188 9.65 -15.10 1.01
N LEU A 189 9.51 -13.77 0.92
CA LEU A 189 9.79 -12.84 2.03
C LEU A 189 8.55 -12.55 2.90
N LEU A 190 7.37 -12.93 2.41
CA LEU A 190 6.09 -12.85 3.11
C LEU A 190 5.64 -14.24 3.57
N PRO A 191 4.68 -14.35 4.51
CA PRO A 191 4.06 -15.62 4.86
C PRO A 191 3.51 -16.35 3.62
N LYS A 192 3.83 -17.64 3.49
CA LYS A 192 3.40 -18.44 2.33
C LYS A 192 1.90 -18.67 2.36
N SER A 193 1.22 -18.26 1.28
CA SER A 193 -0.20 -18.55 1.05
C SER A 193 -0.37 -19.85 0.25
N THR A 194 -1.45 -20.57 0.51
CA THR A 194 -1.88 -21.72 -0.30
C THR A 194 -2.88 -21.34 -1.39
N LEU A 195 -3.30 -20.07 -1.46
CA LEU A 195 -4.22 -19.57 -2.47
C LEU A 195 -3.54 -19.42 -3.84
N PRO A 196 -4.31 -19.48 -4.94
CA PRO A 196 -3.80 -19.18 -6.27
C PRO A 196 -3.18 -17.77 -6.35
N SER A 197 -2.14 -17.61 -7.15
CA SER A 197 -1.34 -16.37 -7.20
C SER A 197 -1.90 -15.28 -8.10
N TYR A 198 -2.88 -15.59 -8.96
CA TYR A 198 -3.38 -14.67 -9.97
C TYR A 198 -4.91 -14.53 -9.95
N PRO A 199 -5.45 -13.29 -9.98
CA PRO A 199 -4.72 -12.03 -9.84
C PRO A 199 -4.15 -11.83 -8.42
N SER A 200 -3.36 -10.78 -8.19
CA SER A 200 -2.80 -10.46 -6.87
C SER A 200 -3.83 -9.69 -6.01
N GLU A 201 -4.05 -10.12 -4.76
CA GLU A 201 -4.91 -9.40 -3.80
C GLU A 201 -4.41 -7.97 -3.58
N ASP A 202 -3.12 -7.82 -3.34
CA ASP A 202 -2.48 -6.54 -3.12
C ASP A 202 -2.59 -5.62 -4.33
N ALA A 203 -2.48 -6.17 -5.55
CA ALA A 203 -2.61 -5.37 -6.76
C ALA A 203 -4.03 -4.82 -6.94
N VAL A 204 -5.07 -5.61 -6.63
CA VAL A 204 -6.46 -5.12 -6.74
C VAL A 204 -6.77 -4.10 -5.64
N VAL A 205 -6.30 -4.32 -4.41
CA VAL A 205 -6.48 -3.38 -3.30
C VAL A 205 -5.75 -2.08 -3.60
N MET A 206 -4.51 -2.15 -4.10
CA MET A 206 -3.74 -0.99 -4.54
C MET A 206 -4.49 -0.21 -5.61
N GLY A 207 -4.93 -0.88 -6.68
CA GLY A 207 -5.57 -0.24 -7.82
C GLY A 207 -6.80 0.57 -7.39
N VAL A 208 -7.74 -0.05 -6.67
CA VAL A 208 -8.94 0.67 -6.22
C VAL A 208 -8.62 1.74 -5.17
N SER A 209 -7.63 1.52 -4.30
CA SER A 209 -7.26 2.51 -3.29
C SER A 209 -6.66 3.75 -3.92
N VAL A 210 -5.74 3.59 -4.89
CA VAL A 210 -5.11 4.71 -5.59
C VAL A 210 -6.15 5.57 -6.29
N GLU A 211 -7.06 4.97 -7.05
CA GLU A 211 -8.10 5.71 -7.77
C GLU A 211 -9.07 6.42 -6.82
N MET A 212 -9.49 5.73 -5.75
CA MET A 212 -10.34 6.34 -4.73
C MET A 212 -9.66 7.50 -4.00
N LEU A 213 -8.40 7.34 -3.59
CA LEU A 213 -7.66 8.39 -2.89
C LEU A 213 -7.38 9.59 -3.81
N LYS A 214 -7.04 9.39 -5.09
CA LYS A 214 -6.85 10.50 -6.03
C LYS A 214 -8.13 11.27 -6.29
N LEU A 215 -9.27 10.57 -6.36
CA LEU A 215 -10.59 11.20 -6.48
C LEU A 215 -10.92 12.04 -5.23
N LEU A 216 -10.62 11.50 -4.05
CA LEU A 216 -10.94 12.13 -2.76
C LEU A 216 -9.93 13.20 -2.35
N PHE A 217 -8.69 13.13 -2.81
CA PHE A 217 -7.57 14.01 -2.44
C PHE A 217 -6.78 14.40 -3.70
N PRO A 218 -7.40 15.16 -4.62
CA PRO A 218 -6.79 15.49 -5.92
C PRO A 218 -5.51 16.33 -5.82
N GLY A 219 -5.22 16.95 -4.67
CA GLY A 219 -3.97 17.67 -4.40
C GLY A 219 -2.79 16.78 -3.99
N ASP A 220 -3.04 15.52 -3.61
CA ASP A 220 -2.03 14.63 -3.00
C ASP A 220 -1.62 13.48 -3.94
N GLN A 221 -1.84 13.64 -5.25
CA GLN A 221 -1.62 12.56 -6.21
C GLN A 221 -0.17 12.07 -6.24
N ASP A 222 0.80 12.96 -6.10
CA ASP A 222 2.23 12.59 -6.07
C ASP A 222 2.55 11.69 -4.88
N TYR A 223 2.02 12.03 -3.70
CA TYR A 223 2.14 11.21 -2.49
C TYR A 223 1.48 9.84 -2.69
N ILE A 224 0.25 9.82 -3.23
CA ILE A 224 -0.50 8.58 -3.47
C ILE A 224 0.24 7.68 -4.48
N ASN A 225 0.78 8.26 -5.56
CA ASN A 225 1.56 7.53 -6.56
C ASN A 225 2.85 6.96 -5.96
N GLN A 226 3.53 7.74 -5.10
CA GLN A 226 4.71 7.24 -4.40
C GLN A 226 4.36 6.01 -3.54
N ARG A 227 3.26 6.06 -2.77
CA ARG A 227 2.81 4.91 -1.97
C ARG A 227 2.44 3.69 -2.83
N ALA A 228 1.88 3.92 -4.02
CA ALA A 228 1.58 2.85 -4.97
C ALA A 228 2.86 2.17 -5.48
N GLU A 229 3.89 2.93 -5.83
CA GLU A 229 5.17 2.37 -6.28
C GLU A 229 5.89 1.62 -5.15
N GLU A 230 5.86 2.15 -3.92
CA GLU A 230 6.36 1.46 -2.73
C GLU A 230 5.65 0.10 -2.52
N HIS A 231 4.33 0.08 -2.61
CA HIS A 231 3.52 -1.13 -2.46
C HIS A 231 3.81 -2.15 -3.55
N LYS A 232 3.84 -1.71 -4.81
CA LYS A 232 4.17 -2.55 -5.96
C LYS A 232 5.55 -3.16 -5.82
N ARG A 233 6.55 -2.34 -5.42
CA ARG A 233 7.92 -2.80 -5.19
C ARG A 233 7.96 -3.88 -4.12
N ALA A 234 7.30 -3.67 -2.98
CA ALA A 234 7.24 -4.64 -1.88
C ALA A 234 6.60 -5.99 -2.25
N ARG A 235 5.72 -6.03 -3.26
CA ARG A 235 5.03 -7.26 -3.69
C ARG A 235 5.74 -8.03 -4.81
N ILE A 236 6.66 -7.38 -5.52
CA ILE A 236 7.44 -8.00 -6.59
C ILE A 236 8.71 -8.66 -6.03
N ILE A 237 9.35 -8.04 -5.04
CA ILE A 237 10.55 -8.55 -4.37
C ILE A 237 10.19 -9.72 -3.46
#